data_AF-A0A955XH31-F1
#
_entry.id   AF-A0A955XH31-F1
#
_cell.length_a   1.000
_cell.length_b   1.000
_cell.length_c   1.000
_cell.angle_alpha   90.00
_cell.angle_beta   90.00
_cell.angle_gamma   90.00
#
_symmetry.space_group_name_H-M   'P 1'
#
loop_
_entity.id
_entity.type
_entity.pdbx_description
1 polymer ?
#
loop_
_entity_poly.entity_id
_entity_poly.type
_entity_poly.pdbx_seq_one_letter_code
_entity_poly.pdbx_strand_id
1 'polypeptide(L)'
;TSSRDAYGAAAAFYLAAGYEEAARLRDFYSEGDDLITFTRRFTPERAPDDQVEAYRLAFEYRDFAAERDFLVACSARFGLGDPGRVVEWACGPAQHLEHFGRDRARSLVGVDPSEQMLQAARRRLDARAELILADIDERVVRPGADLGFVPLSSVHLLARAERIAAFLETARRSLVPGGVLVIEATHPRDLTPEGTWATDWRIHERGVEIEARTRFDLARRVGPTVPVTLSIRSRRDGVVRDHVREMTWYVPDLAEWEALARTAGLEVAATLGDLDVGTPFTHPSAWRLVLVLRVPR
;
A
#
# COMPACT_ATOMS: atom_id res chain seq x y z
N THR A 1 -9.57 36.42 14.34
CA THR A 1 -9.84 37.86 14.09
C THR A 1 -10.21 38.51 15.40
N SER A 2 -9.97 39.83 15.53
CA SER A 2 -10.40 40.61 16.70
C SER A 2 -11.94 40.68 16.79
N SER A 3 -12.48 40.86 18.00
CA SER A 3 -13.91 41.05 18.24
C SER A 3 -14.39 42.50 18.05
N ARG A 4 -13.50 43.45 17.82
CA ARG A 4 -13.86 44.87 17.61
C ARG A 4 -14.62 45.06 16.30
N ASP A 5 -15.53 46.04 16.29
CA ASP A 5 -16.36 46.39 15.13
C ASP A 5 -15.55 46.69 13.86
N ALA A 6 -14.34 47.26 14.01
CA ALA A 6 -13.41 47.50 12.89
C ALA A 6 -13.05 46.22 12.11
N TYR A 7 -13.16 45.05 12.75
CA TYR A 7 -12.91 43.73 12.16
C TYR A 7 -14.21 42.97 11.87
N GLY A 8 -15.38 43.61 12.00
CA GLY A 8 -16.67 43.01 11.70
C GLY A 8 -16.77 42.49 10.27
N ALA A 9 -16.13 43.17 9.31
CA ALA A 9 -16.04 42.70 7.92
C ALA A 9 -15.27 41.38 7.78
N ALA A 10 -14.21 41.17 8.57
CA ALA A 10 -13.45 39.93 8.58
C ALA A 10 -14.27 38.79 9.20
N ALA A 11 -14.96 39.05 10.31
CA ALA A 11 -15.87 38.07 10.91
C ALA A 11 -17.01 37.69 9.96
N ALA A 12 -17.63 38.67 9.29
CA ALA A 12 -18.67 38.45 8.29
C ALA A 12 -18.16 37.63 7.09
N PHE A 13 -16.93 37.88 6.62
CA PHE A 13 -16.29 37.09 5.57
C PHE A 13 -16.18 35.61 5.95
N TYR A 14 -15.67 35.29 7.15
CA TYR A 14 -15.51 33.89 7.59
C TYR A 14 -16.85 33.18 7.70
N LEU A 15 -17.86 33.83 8.27
CA LEU A 15 -19.22 33.29 8.37
C LEU A 15 -19.82 33.06 6.98
N ALA A 16 -19.70 34.02 6.06
CA ALA A 16 -20.17 33.89 4.68
C ALA A 16 -19.43 32.79 3.91
N ALA A 17 -18.16 32.54 4.24
CA ALA A 17 -17.34 31.47 3.68
C ALA A 17 -17.58 30.08 4.33
N GLY A 18 -18.59 29.95 5.20
CA GLY A 18 -18.98 28.67 5.82
C GLY A 18 -18.03 28.21 6.93
N TYR A 19 -17.29 29.12 7.55
CA TYR A 19 -16.56 28.85 8.79
C TYR A 19 -17.48 29.11 9.99
N GLU A 20 -17.26 28.37 11.06
CA GLU A 20 -17.97 28.52 12.34
C GLU A 20 -17.01 29.05 13.42
N GLU A 21 -17.51 29.84 14.36
CA GLU A 21 -16.73 30.26 15.53
C GLU A 21 -16.41 29.03 16.40
N ALA A 22 -15.13 28.67 16.47
CA ALA A 22 -14.66 27.49 17.18
C ALA A 22 -14.21 27.81 18.61
N ALA A 23 -13.71 29.02 18.83
CA ALA A 23 -13.23 29.48 20.12
C ALA A 23 -13.18 31.01 20.18
N ARG A 24 -13.29 31.53 21.41
CA ARG A 24 -13.13 32.94 21.73
C ARG A 24 -12.29 33.09 23.00
N LEU A 25 -11.15 33.75 22.89
CA LEU A 25 -10.29 34.08 24.03
C LEU A 25 -10.54 35.54 24.40
N ARG A 26 -11.10 35.77 25.59
CA ARG A 26 -11.43 37.11 26.07
C ARG A 26 -10.19 37.93 26.36
N ASP A 27 -10.30 39.23 26.08
CA ASP A 27 -9.28 40.24 26.39
C ASP A 27 -7.87 39.89 25.87
N PHE A 28 -7.81 39.12 24.77
CA PHE A 28 -6.56 38.57 24.25
C PHE A 28 -5.64 39.66 23.69
N TYR A 29 -6.22 40.63 22.98
CA TYR A 29 -5.46 41.74 22.40
C TYR A 29 -5.39 42.93 23.35
N SER A 30 -6.48 43.20 24.06
CA SER A 30 -6.62 44.23 25.11
C SER A 30 -7.98 44.04 25.80
N GLU A 31 -8.23 44.75 26.90
CA GLU A 31 -9.56 44.76 27.54
C GLU A 31 -10.68 45.09 26.53
N GLY A 32 -11.68 44.21 26.44
CA GLY A 32 -12.79 44.27 25.50
C GLY A 32 -12.48 43.83 24.06
N ASP A 33 -11.26 43.33 23.79
CA ASP A 33 -10.83 42.87 22.47
C ASP A 33 -10.40 41.40 22.49
N ASP A 34 -11.34 40.54 22.07
CA ASP A 34 -11.19 39.09 22.06
C ASP A 34 -10.48 38.62 20.79
N LEU A 35 -9.79 37.49 20.90
CA LEU A 35 -9.43 36.67 19.75
C LEU A 35 -10.56 35.70 19.44
N ILE A 36 -11.19 35.86 18.27
CA ILE A 36 -12.17 34.93 17.72
C ILE A 36 -11.49 34.02 16.70
N THR A 37 -11.58 32.72 16.91
CA THR A 37 -11.05 31.70 16.00
C THR A 37 -12.19 31.08 15.22
N PHE A 38 -12.11 31.15 13.90
CA PHE A 38 -13.07 30.52 12.99
C PHE A 38 -12.45 29.26 12.39
N THR A 39 -13.20 28.16 12.37
CA THR A 39 -12.77 26.92 11.71
C THR A 39 -13.83 26.46 10.72
N ARG A 40 -13.37 25.97 9.58
CA ARG A 40 -14.18 25.18 8.66
C ARG A 40 -13.50 23.83 8.54
N ARG A 41 -14.22 22.76 8.86
CA ARG A 41 -13.74 21.42 8.55
C ARG A 41 -13.97 21.19 7.06
N PHE A 42 -12.88 21.04 6.32
CA PHE A 42 -12.93 20.44 5.00
C PHE A 42 -13.09 18.94 5.23
N THR A 43 -14.30 18.43 5.10
CA THR A 43 -14.45 17.02 4.74
C THR A 43 -13.94 16.94 3.31
N PRO A 44 -12.83 16.22 3.02
CA PRO A 44 -12.47 16.02 1.64
C PRO A 44 -13.68 15.36 0.98
N GLU A 45 -14.22 15.99 -0.07
CA GLU A 45 -15.06 15.27 -1.02
C GLU A 45 -14.17 14.21 -1.66
N ARG A 46 -14.02 13.05 -0.99
CA ARG A 46 -13.13 11.97 -1.44
C ARG A 46 -11.66 12.44 -1.49
N ALA A 47 -10.72 11.50 -1.48
CA ALA A 47 -9.50 11.77 -2.24
C ALA A 47 -9.97 11.88 -3.70
N PRO A 48 -9.66 12.96 -4.45
CA PRO A 48 -10.21 13.09 -5.78
C PRO A 48 -9.80 11.87 -6.61
N ASP A 49 -10.64 11.41 -7.55
CA ASP A 49 -10.35 10.26 -8.42
C ASP A 49 -8.96 10.39 -9.11
N ASP A 50 -8.39 11.61 -9.14
CA ASP A 50 -7.04 11.91 -9.61
C ASP A 50 -5.90 11.29 -8.79
N GLN A 51 -6.04 11.07 -7.47
CA GLN A 51 -4.97 10.52 -6.64
C GLN A 51 -4.79 9.03 -6.92
N VAL A 52 -5.89 8.28 -6.96
CA VAL A 52 -5.86 6.85 -7.28
C VAL A 52 -5.38 6.64 -8.71
N GLU A 53 -5.79 7.50 -9.63
CA GLU A 53 -5.32 7.47 -11.01
C GLU A 53 -3.83 7.82 -11.13
N ALA A 54 -3.34 8.85 -10.43
CA ALA A 54 -1.93 9.20 -10.42
C ALA A 54 -1.08 8.10 -9.79
N TYR A 55 -1.54 7.49 -8.69
CA TYR A 55 -0.91 6.31 -8.09
C TYR A 55 -0.86 5.15 -9.08
N ARG A 56 -1.98 4.80 -9.69
CA ARG A 56 -2.04 3.73 -10.68
C ARG A 56 -1.04 3.94 -11.80
N LEU A 57 -1.09 5.12 -12.45
CA LEU A 57 -0.20 5.50 -13.53
C LEU A 57 1.28 5.46 -13.09
N ALA A 58 1.58 5.87 -11.86
CA ALA A 58 2.94 5.81 -11.33
C ALA A 58 3.50 4.38 -11.35
N PHE A 59 2.68 3.34 -11.19
CA PHE A 59 3.14 1.95 -11.18
C PHE A 59 2.93 1.20 -12.50
N GLU A 60 2.47 1.86 -13.57
CA GLU A 60 2.29 1.23 -14.90
C GLU A 60 3.60 0.88 -15.62
N TYR A 61 4.77 1.25 -15.09
CA TYR A 61 6.04 0.75 -15.62
C TYR A 61 6.24 -0.76 -15.41
N ARG A 62 5.45 -1.37 -14.51
CA ARG A 62 5.57 -2.78 -14.16
C ARG A 62 4.98 -3.66 -15.26
N ASP A 63 5.63 -4.79 -15.49
CA ASP A 63 5.11 -5.83 -16.38
C ASP A 63 4.20 -6.76 -15.57
N PHE A 64 2.96 -6.35 -15.35
CA PHE A 64 2.00 -7.12 -14.57
C PHE A 64 1.70 -8.51 -15.17
N ALA A 65 1.88 -8.70 -16.48
CA ALA A 65 1.74 -10.00 -17.10
C ALA A 65 2.88 -10.94 -16.70
N ALA A 66 4.13 -10.46 -16.76
CA ALA A 66 5.30 -11.20 -16.29
C ALA A 66 5.23 -11.48 -14.79
N GLU A 67 4.79 -10.51 -13.98
CA GLU A 67 4.62 -10.70 -12.53
C GLU A 67 3.52 -11.72 -12.20
N ARG A 68 2.41 -11.71 -12.95
CA ARG A 68 1.39 -12.77 -12.87
C ARG A 68 1.97 -14.13 -13.24
N ASP A 69 2.79 -14.22 -14.29
CA ASP A 69 3.45 -15.47 -14.69
C ASP A 69 4.41 -15.97 -13.61
N PHE A 70 5.15 -15.06 -12.96
CA PHE A 70 5.99 -15.38 -11.80
C PHE A 70 5.17 -15.94 -10.61
N LEU A 71 4.04 -15.31 -10.28
CA LEU A 71 3.15 -15.77 -9.20
C LEU A 71 2.56 -17.15 -9.50
N VAL A 72 2.16 -17.41 -10.74
CA VAL A 72 1.71 -18.74 -11.19
C VAL A 72 2.85 -19.74 -11.10
N ALA A 73 4.07 -19.38 -11.52
CA ALA A 73 5.25 -20.24 -11.39
C ALA A 73 5.58 -20.56 -9.93
N CYS A 74 5.40 -19.62 -9.00
CA CYS A 74 5.53 -19.87 -7.57
C CYS A 74 4.52 -20.91 -7.08
N SER A 75 3.23 -20.75 -7.46
CA SER A 75 2.18 -21.72 -7.10
C SER A 75 2.46 -23.10 -7.69
N ALA A 76 2.92 -23.17 -8.94
CA ALA A 76 3.26 -24.42 -9.60
C ALA A 76 4.46 -25.13 -8.98
N ARG A 77 5.51 -24.39 -8.65
CA ARG A 77 6.77 -24.95 -8.14
C ARG A 77 6.71 -25.31 -6.66
N PHE A 78 6.06 -24.48 -5.85
CA PHE A 78 6.12 -24.58 -4.39
C PHE A 78 4.77 -24.98 -3.75
N GLY A 79 3.67 -24.87 -4.48
CA GLY A 79 2.31 -25.07 -3.97
C GLY A 79 1.55 -26.23 -4.65
N LEU A 80 0.39 -25.89 -5.22
CA LEU A 80 -0.61 -26.85 -5.70
C LEU A 80 -0.71 -26.96 -7.23
N GLY A 81 0.19 -26.32 -7.99
CA GLY A 81 0.07 -26.25 -9.45
C GLY A 81 -0.50 -24.91 -9.91
N ASP A 82 -1.30 -24.94 -10.97
CA ASP A 82 -2.00 -23.75 -11.47
C ASP A 82 -3.07 -23.30 -10.47
N PRO A 83 -3.06 -22.03 -10.01
CA PRO A 83 -3.97 -21.58 -8.96
C PRO A 83 -5.39 -21.35 -9.49
N GLY A 84 -6.38 -21.96 -8.85
CA GLY A 84 -7.80 -21.80 -9.20
C GLY A 84 -8.49 -20.66 -8.44
N ARG A 85 -8.08 -20.40 -7.19
CA ARG A 85 -8.54 -19.28 -6.37
C ARG A 85 -7.35 -18.47 -5.89
N VAL A 86 -7.40 -17.17 -6.17
CA VAL A 86 -6.31 -16.23 -5.90
C VAL A 86 -6.80 -15.12 -4.97
N VAL A 87 -5.98 -14.76 -3.98
CA VAL A 87 -6.17 -13.58 -3.13
C VAL A 87 -5.00 -12.61 -3.25
N GLU A 88 -5.27 -11.35 -3.53
CA GLU A 88 -4.30 -10.25 -3.44
C GLU A 88 -4.56 -9.45 -2.16
N TRP A 89 -3.54 -9.35 -1.32
CA TRP A 89 -3.58 -8.52 -0.11
C TRP A 89 -2.95 -7.16 -0.38
N ALA A 90 -3.56 -6.10 0.17
CA ALA A 90 -3.25 -4.71 -0.16
C ALA A 90 -3.35 -4.47 -1.67
N CYS A 91 -4.49 -4.89 -2.26
CA CYS A 91 -4.65 -4.95 -3.71
C CYS A 91 -4.69 -3.59 -4.41
N GLY A 92 -4.87 -2.50 -3.66
CA GLY A 92 -4.95 -1.15 -4.23
C GLY A 92 -5.98 -1.08 -5.37
N PRO A 93 -5.63 -0.50 -6.55
CA PRO A 93 -6.51 -0.44 -7.70
C PRO A 93 -6.60 -1.76 -8.50
N ALA A 94 -6.02 -2.85 -7.98
CA ALA A 94 -6.05 -4.23 -8.50
C ALA A 94 -5.44 -4.42 -9.89
N GLN A 95 -4.33 -3.74 -10.19
CA GLN A 95 -3.58 -3.91 -11.45
C GLN A 95 -3.07 -5.35 -11.59
N HIS A 96 -2.55 -5.97 -10.53
CA HIS A 96 -2.10 -7.36 -10.55
C HIS A 96 -3.26 -8.35 -10.76
N LEU A 97 -4.33 -8.26 -9.98
CA LEU A 97 -5.49 -9.16 -10.12
C LEU A 97 -6.13 -9.13 -11.51
N GLU A 98 -6.16 -7.97 -12.18
CA GLU A 98 -6.67 -7.85 -13.56
C GLU A 98 -5.98 -8.84 -14.52
N HIS A 99 -4.69 -9.08 -14.33
CA HIS A 99 -3.88 -9.91 -15.22
C HIS A 99 -4.06 -11.41 -15.01
N PHE A 100 -4.69 -11.84 -13.91
CA PHE A 100 -5.11 -13.25 -13.79
C PHE A 100 -6.28 -13.55 -14.74
N GLY A 101 -7.17 -12.59 -14.99
CA GLY A 101 -8.28 -12.74 -15.94
C GLY A 101 -9.21 -13.93 -15.65
N ARG A 102 -10.17 -14.16 -16.54
CA ARG A 102 -11.17 -15.24 -16.39
C ARG A 102 -10.63 -16.63 -16.73
N ASP A 103 -9.60 -16.71 -17.59
CA ASP A 103 -9.12 -17.98 -18.12
C ASP A 103 -8.07 -18.66 -17.23
N ARG A 104 -7.46 -17.92 -16.28
CA ARG A 104 -6.41 -18.47 -15.41
C ARG A 104 -6.88 -18.76 -13.99
N ALA A 105 -7.87 -18.03 -13.48
CA ALA A 105 -8.39 -18.24 -12.13
C ALA A 105 -9.93 -18.25 -12.12
N ARG A 106 -10.51 -19.19 -11.38
CA ARG A 106 -11.97 -19.31 -11.19
C ARG A 106 -12.52 -18.27 -10.23
N SER A 107 -11.69 -17.79 -9.30
CA SER A 107 -12.08 -16.84 -8.26
C SER A 107 -10.92 -15.91 -7.93
N LEU A 108 -11.22 -14.61 -7.88
CA LEU A 108 -10.30 -13.55 -7.51
C LEU A 108 -10.85 -12.81 -6.29
N VAL A 109 -9.98 -12.57 -5.29
CA VAL A 109 -10.32 -11.79 -4.10
C VAL A 109 -9.27 -10.72 -3.90
N GLY A 110 -9.68 -9.45 -3.80
CA GLY A 110 -8.81 -8.34 -3.41
C GLY A 110 -9.18 -7.84 -2.02
N VAL A 111 -8.18 -7.64 -1.16
CA VAL A 111 -8.35 -7.07 0.18
C VAL A 111 -7.56 -5.78 0.28
N ASP A 112 -8.19 -4.68 0.63
CA ASP A 112 -7.53 -3.38 0.82
C ASP A 112 -8.27 -2.53 1.86
N PRO A 113 -7.57 -1.75 2.70
CA PRO A 113 -8.21 -0.88 3.69
C PRO A 113 -8.77 0.42 3.10
N SER A 114 -8.48 0.76 1.83
CA SER A 114 -8.97 1.97 1.18
C SER A 114 -10.19 1.69 0.30
N GLU A 115 -11.34 2.20 0.72
CA GLU A 115 -12.57 2.16 -0.08
C GLU A 115 -12.39 2.85 -1.44
N GLN A 116 -11.57 3.90 -1.53
CA GLN A 116 -11.28 4.58 -2.80
C GLN A 116 -10.48 3.68 -3.76
N MET A 117 -9.49 2.94 -3.25
CA MET A 117 -8.75 1.97 -4.03
C MET A 117 -9.67 0.84 -4.52
N LEU A 118 -10.51 0.29 -3.64
CA LEU A 118 -11.48 -0.73 -4.00
C LEU A 118 -12.51 -0.25 -5.02
N GLN A 119 -12.92 1.02 -4.98
CA GLN A 119 -13.78 1.60 -6.01
C GLN A 119 -13.10 1.62 -7.38
N ALA A 120 -11.80 1.94 -7.44
CA ALA A 120 -11.04 1.84 -8.69
C ALA A 120 -10.85 0.38 -9.14
N ALA A 121 -10.60 -0.54 -8.20
CA ALA A 121 -10.54 -1.97 -8.48
C ALA A 121 -11.86 -2.51 -9.07
N ARG A 122 -13.02 -2.10 -8.53
CA ARG A 122 -14.35 -2.48 -9.06
C ARG A 122 -14.57 -2.05 -10.51
N ARG A 123 -13.98 -0.93 -10.94
CA ARG A 123 -14.06 -0.44 -12.33
C ARG A 123 -13.17 -1.23 -13.29
N ARG A 124 -12.15 -1.91 -12.76
CA ARG A 124 -11.14 -2.66 -13.49
C ARG A 124 -11.47 -4.14 -13.58
N LEU A 125 -11.85 -4.73 -12.46
CA LEU A 125 -12.09 -6.16 -12.36
C LEU A 125 -13.48 -6.53 -12.87
N ASP A 126 -13.61 -7.77 -13.31
CA ASP A 126 -14.88 -8.38 -13.63
C ASP A 126 -15.78 -8.48 -12.39
N ALA A 127 -17.10 -8.44 -12.57
CA ALA A 127 -18.10 -8.55 -11.49
C ALA A 127 -17.98 -9.83 -10.64
N ARG A 128 -17.23 -10.84 -11.08
CA ARG A 128 -16.95 -12.07 -10.32
C ARG A 128 -15.83 -11.92 -9.29
N ALA A 129 -15.04 -10.85 -9.33
CA ALA A 129 -14.03 -10.58 -8.31
C ALA A 129 -14.70 -10.10 -7.01
N GLU A 130 -14.30 -10.68 -5.89
CA GLU A 130 -14.72 -10.24 -4.56
C GLU A 130 -13.74 -9.17 -4.07
N LEU A 131 -14.25 -8.04 -3.59
CA LEU A 131 -13.43 -6.95 -3.06
C LEU A 131 -13.85 -6.66 -1.63
N ILE A 132 -12.90 -6.78 -0.70
CA ILE A 132 -13.14 -6.72 0.74
C ILE A 132 -12.42 -5.52 1.34
N LEU A 133 -13.19 -4.63 1.96
CA LEU A 133 -12.68 -3.49 2.73
C LEU A 133 -12.22 -3.97 4.11
N ALA A 134 -10.91 -4.15 4.27
CA ALA A 134 -10.29 -4.52 5.55
C ALA A 134 -8.78 -4.27 5.53
N ASP A 135 -8.19 -4.11 6.70
CA ASP A 135 -6.76 -4.30 6.85
C ASP A 135 -6.39 -5.78 6.62
N ILE A 136 -5.23 -6.02 6.03
CA ILE A 136 -4.81 -7.35 5.59
C ILE A 136 -4.62 -8.33 6.76
N ASP A 137 -4.37 -7.83 7.97
CA ASP A 137 -4.23 -8.63 9.18
C ASP A 137 -5.55 -8.94 9.90
N GLU A 138 -6.68 -8.42 9.43
CA GLU A 138 -7.96 -8.50 10.16
C GLU A 138 -8.97 -9.47 9.53
N ARG A 139 -8.85 -9.77 8.23
CA ARG A 139 -9.90 -10.47 7.47
C ARG A 139 -9.43 -11.80 6.88
N VAL A 140 -9.98 -12.89 7.42
CA VAL A 140 -9.86 -14.21 6.78
C VAL A 140 -10.77 -14.30 5.56
N VAL A 141 -10.19 -14.71 4.44
CA VAL A 141 -10.88 -14.92 3.15
C VAL A 141 -11.40 -16.36 3.08
N ARG A 142 -12.64 -16.53 2.62
CA ARG A 142 -13.28 -17.84 2.45
C ARG A 142 -14.15 -17.89 1.19
N PRO A 143 -14.26 -19.07 0.53
CA PRO A 143 -13.45 -20.28 0.74
C PRO A 143 -11.94 -20.06 0.54
N GLY A 144 -11.11 -20.98 1.06
CA GLY A 144 -9.65 -20.82 1.05
C GLY A 144 -9.08 -20.74 -0.37
N ALA A 145 -8.02 -19.95 -0.54
CA ALA A 145 -7.31 -19.75 -1.80
C ALA A 145 -6.13 -20.72 -1.98
N ASP A 146 -5.75 -20.98 -3.24
CA ASP A 146 -4.59 -21.79 -3.61
C ASP A 146 -3.30 -20.94 -3.61
N LEU A 147 -3.46 -19.66 -3.98
CA LEU A 147 -2.40 -18.66 -4.05
C LEU A 147 -2.88 -17.37 -3.39
N GLY A 148 -2.09 -16.89 -2.43
CA GLY A 148 -2.18 -15.53 -1.91
C GLY A 148 -0.93 -14.76 -2.26
N PHE A 149 -1.03 -13.45 -2.49
CA PHE A 149 0.16 -12.63 -2.70
C PHE A 149 0.03 -11.20 -2.17
N VAL A 150 1.17 -10.59 -1.85
CA VAL A 150 1.32 -9.19 -1.42
C VAL A 150 2.43 -8.54 -2.25
N PRO A 151 2.10 -7.69 -3.24
CA PRO A 151 3.12 -7.04 -4.07
C PRO A 151 3.60 -5.73 -3.45
N LEU A 152 4.57 -5.08 -4.11
CA LEU A 152 4.97 -3.69 -3.89
C LEU A 152 5.46 -3.37 -2.47
N SER A 153 5.97 -4.36 -1.74
CA SER A 153 6.45 -4.16 -0.37
C SER A 153 5.34 -3.66 0.59
N SER A 154 4.07 -3.80 0.19
CA SER A 154 2.89 -3.31 0.93
C SER A 154 2.77 -3.92 2.32
N VAL A 155 3.34 -5.12 2.53
CA VAL A 155 3.38 -5.77 3.85
C VAL A 155 4.03 -4.89 4.93
N HIS A 156 4.98 -4.01 4.57
CA HIS A 156 5.67 -3.16 5.54
C HIS A 156 4.81 -2.02 6.09
N LEU A 157 3.68 -1.70 5.45
CA LEU A 157 2.69 -0.72 5.94
C LEU A 157 2.06 -1.13 7.27
N LEU A 158 2.15 -2.41 7.61
CA LEU A 158 1.77 -2.94 8.91
C LEU A 158 2.62 -2.35 10.05
N ALA A 159 3.81 -1.79 9.75
CA ALA A 159 4.62 -0.94 10.62
C ALA A 159 5.10 -1.56 11.96
N ARG A 160 4.77 -2.82 12.25
CA ARG A 160 5.24 -3.54 13.44
C ARG A 160 5.25 -5.06 13.23
N ALA A 161 6.15 -5.77 13.90
CA ALA A 161 6.27 -7.22 13.82
C ALA A 161 4.97 -7.96 14.19
N GLU A 162 4.24 -7.49 15.20
CA GLU A 162 3.03 -8.15 15.68
C GLU A 162 1.90 -8.10 14.64
N ARG A 163 1.83 -7.01 13.84
CA ARG A 163 0.88 -6.91 12.72
C ARG A 163 1.27 -7.86 11.60
N ILE A 164 2.57 -7.93 11.28
CA ILE A 164 3.06 -8.87 10.26
C ILE A 164 2.76 -10.30 10.70
N ALA A 165 3.01 -10.65 11.96
CA ALA A 165 2.64 -11.96 12.51
C ALA A 165 1.13 -12.23 12.41
N ALA A 166 0.28 -11.26 12.77
CA ALA A 166 -1.17 -11.36 12.63
C ALA A 166 -1.60 -11.54 11.16
N PHE A 167 -0.98 -10.81 10.24
CA PHE A 167 -1.19 -10.98 8.80
C PHE A 167 -0.82 -12.39 8.34
N LEU A 168 0.33 -12.91 8.72
CA LEU A 168 0.77 -14.26 8.33
C LEU A 168 -0.22 -15.34 8.83
N GLU A 169 -0.76 -15.19 10.04
CA GLU A 169 -1.80 -16.08 10.57
C GLU A 169 -3.13 -15.92 9.80
N THR A 170 -3.55 -14.70 9.51
CA THR A 170 -4.73 -14.41 8.68
C THR A 170 -4.60 -15.00 7.28
N ALA A 171 -3.43 -14.87 6.65
CA ALA A 171 -3.13 -15.44 5.36
C ALA A 171 -3.13 -16.98 5.41
N ARG A 172 -2.49 -17.59 6.41
CA ARG A 172 -2.52 -19.05 6.60
C ARG A 172 -3.95 -19.58 6.73
N ARG A 173 -4.82 -18.89 7.49
CA ARG A 173 -6.24 -19.26 7.68
C ARG A 173 -7.11 -19.03 6.44
N SER A 174 -6.61 -18.24 5.49
CA SER A 174 -7.26 -17.89 4.22
C SER A 174 -6.80 -18.78 3.05
N LEU A 175 -5.76 -19.58 3.24
CA LEU A 175 -5.22 -20.49 2.26
C LEU A 175 -5.64 -21.94 2.58
N VAL A 176 -5.74 -22.77 1.54
CA VAL A 176 -5.93 -24.23 1.72
C VAL A 176 -4.62 -24.90 2.14
N PRO A 177 -4.65 -26.09 2.76
CA PRO A 177 -3.44 -26.88 2.98
C PRO A 177 -2.66 -27.11 1.67
N GLY A 178 -1.36 -26.86 1.69
CA GLY A 178 -0.48 -26.86 0.51
C GLY A 178 -0.54 -25.60 -0.35
N GLY A 179 -1.47 -24.67 -0.12
CA GLY A 179 -1.52 -23.37 -0.78
C GLY A 179 -0.34 -22.47 -0.37
N VAL A 180 -0.02 -21.49 -1.21
CA VAL A 180 1.15 -20.62 -1.02
C VAL A 180 0.78 -19.15 -0.87
N LEU A 181 1.53 -18.45 -0.01
CA LEU A 181 1.56 -17.01 0.12
C LEU A 181 2.88 -16.49 -0.46
N VAL A 182 2.82 -15.58 -1.42
CA VAL A 182 4.00 -14.92 -1.99
C VAL A 182 4.07 -13.47 -1.52
N ILE A 183 5.16 -13.07 -0.86
CA ILE A 183 5.34 -11.71 -0.34
C ILE A 183 6.51 -11.05 -1.07
N GLU A 184 6.26 -10.02 -1.87
CA GLU A 184 7.31 -9.11 -2.35
C GLU A 184 7.65 -8.14 -1.22
N ALA A 185 8.82 -8.31 -0.60
CA ALA A 185 9.34 -7.47 0.47
C ALA A 185 10.54 -6.63 0.01
N THR A 186 10.75 -5.52 0.70
CA THR A 186 11.96 -4.70 0.57
C THR A 186 13.18 -5.54 0.94
N HIS A 187 14.25 -5.43 0.16
CA HIS A 187 15.48 -6.11 0.49
C HIS A 187 16.10 -5.45 1.75
N PRO A 188 16.48 -6.18 2.82
CA PRO A 188 17.02 -5.56 4.05
C PRO A 188 18.27 -4.68 3.84
N ARG A 189 19.13 -5.03 2.86
CA ARG A 189 20.22 -4.17 2.34
C ARG A 189 19.76 -2.74 1.97
N ASP A 190 18.52 -2.51 1.56
CA ASP A 190 17.98 -1.17 1.24
C ASP A 190 17.84 -0.27 2.48
N LEU A 191 18.01 -0.81 3.69
CA LEU A 191 18.07 -0.05 4.94
C LEU A 191 19.49 0.36 5.33
N THR A 192 20.46 0.26 4.41
CA THR A 192 21.84 0.76 4.59
C THR A 192 22.15 1.87 3.58
N PRO A 193 23.15 2.72 3.85
CA PRO A 193 23.56 3.78 2.93
C PRO A 193 23.96 3.29 1.53
N GLU A 194 24.44 2.05 1.43
CA GLU A 194 24.87 1.38 0.19
C GLU A 194 23.69 0.74 -0.57
N GLY A 195 22.51 0.63 0.04
CA GLY A 195 21.32 0.04 -0.55
C GLY A 195 20.47 1.02 -1.35
N THR A 196 19.33 0.53 -1.85
CA THR A 196 18.38 1.33 -2.66
C THR A 196 17.36 2.03 -1.76
N TRP A 197 17.82 2.97 -0.93
CA TRP A 197 16.95 3.74 -0.02
C TRP A 197 16.26 4.93 -0.71
N ALA A 198 16.60 5.21 -1.97
CA ALA A 198 15.98 6.25 -2.79
C ALA A 198 15.77 5.76 -4.22
N THR A 199 14.55 5.91 -4.73
CA THR A 199 14.21 5.58 -6.12
C THR A 199 13.37 6.69 -6.73
N ASP A 200 13.66 7.04 -7.97
CA ASP A 200 12.91 8.02 -8.76
C ASP A 200 12.55 7.39 -10.09
N TRP A 201 11.32 7.62 -10.55
CA TRP A 201 10.90 7.17 -11.86
C TRP A 201 9.89 8.15 -12.47
N ARG A 202 9.77 8.09 -13.79
CA ARG A 202 8.87 8.95 -14.57
C ARG A 202 8.05 8.13 -15.53
N ILE A 203 6.78 8.48 -15.65
CA ILE A 203 5.83 7.86 -16.58
C ILE A 203 5.26 8.94 -17.47
N HIS A 204 5.16 8.66 -18.77
CA HIS A 204 4.47 9.50 -19.73
C HIS A 204 3.38 8.66 -20.39
N GLU A 205 2.13 8.86 -19.99
CA GLU A 205 1.01 8.08 -20.51
C GLU A 205 -0.23 8.95 -20.71
N ARG A 206 -0.90 8.81 -21.86
CA ARG A 206 -2.20 9.46 -22.17
C ARG A 206 -2.22 10.97 -21.86
N GLY A 207 -1.13 11.67 -22.19
CA GLY A 207 -0.97 13.11 -21.96
C GLY A 207 -0.73 13.51 -20.50
N VAL A 208 -0.41 12.56 -19.62
CA VAL A 208 0.00 12.80 -18.23
C VAL A 208 1.48 12.51 -18.09
N GLU A 209 2.20 13.45 -17.49
CA GLU A 209 3.53 13.22 -16.95
C GLU A 209 3.41 12.92 -15.45
N ILE A 210 3.95 11.78 -15.02
CA ILE A 210 4.09 11.42 -13.61
C ILE A 210 5.57 11.44 -13.25
N GLU A 211 5.93 12.11 -12.17
CA GLU A 211 7.20 11.90 -11.46
C GLU A 211 6.90 11.26 -10.11
N ALA A 212 7.44 10.08 -9.85
CA ALA A 212 7.25 9.38 -8.60
C ALA A 212 8.59 9.09 -7.92
N ARG A 213 8.59 9.15 -6.59
CA ARG A 213 9.78 9.08 -5.75
C ARG A 213 9.48 8.32 -4.48
N THR A 214 10.33 7.35 -4.15
CA THR A 214 10.33 6.69 -2.84
C THR A 214 11.62 7.05 -2.11
N ARG A 215 11.53 7.36 -0.82
CA ARG A 215 12.67 7.71 0.05
C ARG A 215 12.53 7.06 1.41
N PHE A 216 13.59 6.42 1.89
CA PHE A 216 13.69 5.93 3.27
C PHE A 216 14.52 6.93 4.07
N ASP A 217 14.01 7.35 5.22
CA ASP A 217 14.75 8.21 6.15
C ASP A 217 15.65 7.35 7.05
N LEU A 218 16.82 6.99 6.51
CA LEU A 218 17.80 6.16 7.22
C LEU A 218 18.33 6.85 8.49
N ALA A 219 18.32 8.19 8.55
CA ALA A 219 18.76 8.94 9.72
C ALA A 219 17.77 8.82 10.90
N ARG A 220 16.48 8.58 10.60
CA ARG A 220 15.42 8.36 11.59
C ARG A 220 15.06 6.88 11.78
N ARG A 221 15.80 5.97 11.18
CA ARG A 221 15.62 4.52 11.33
C ARG A 221 15.90 4.08 12.77
N VAL A 222 15.03 3.24 13.33
CA VAL A 222 15.21 2.59 14.63
C VAL A 222 15.04 1.08 14.44
N GLY A 223 16.16 0.35 14.42
CA GLY A 223 16.14 -1.09 14.16
C GLY A 223 15.53 -1.41 12.79
N PRO A 224 14.54 -2.32 12.67
CA PRO A 224 13.85 -2.61 11.41
C PRO A 224 12.80 -1.54 11.01
N THR A 225 12.53 -0.57 11.88
CA THR A 225 11.53 0.47 11.63
C THR A 225 12.14 1.69 10.95
N VAL A 226 11.58 2.13 9.83
CA VAL A 226 12.09 3.26 9.04
C VAL A 226 10.95 4.15 8.52
N PRO A 227 11.01 5.48 8.66
CA PRO A 227 10.09 6.37 7.97
C PRO A 227 10.32 6.33 6.46
N VAL A 228 9.25 6.24 5.69
CA VAL A 228 9.27 6.15 4.23
C VAL A 228 8.34 7.21 3.65
N THR A 229 8.82 7.93 2.65
CA THR A 229 8.02 8.90 1.88
C THR A 229 7.82 8.39 0.46
N LEU A 230 6.56 8.32 0.02
CA LEU A 230 6.19 8.18 -1.39
C LEU A 230 5.65 9.52 -1.88
N SER A 231 6.28 10.10 -2.89
CA SER A 231 5.82 11.31 -3.57
C SER A 231 5.42 10.97 -5.00
N ILE A 232 4.25 11.41 -5.43
CA ILE A 232 3.74 11.29 -6.79
C ILE A 232 3.30 12.67 -7.24
N ARG A 233 4.02 13.23 -8.21
CA ARG A 233 3.68 14.47 -8.90
C ARG A 233 3.07 14.12 -10.24
N SER A 234 1.89 14.63 -10.53
CA SER A 234 1.22 14.49 -11.82
C SER A 234 1.10 15.85 -12.51
N ARG A 235 1.30 15.88 -13.82
CA ARG A 235 1.07 17.04 -14.68
C ARG A 235 0.18 16.63 -15.85
N ARG A 236 -0.96 17.31 -16.01
CA ARG A 236 -1.90 17.14 -17.13
C ARG A 236 -2.45 18.50 -17.52
N ASP A 237 -2.42 18.84 -18.81
CA ASP A 237 -2.98 20.10 -19.36
C ASP A 237 -2.54 21.36 -18.60
N GLY A 238 -1.27 21.41 -18.19
CA GLY A 238 -0.69 22.51 -17.40
C GLY A 238 -1.05 22.50 -15.90
N VAL A 239 -1.96 21.65 -15.46
CA VAL A 239 -2.30 21.45 -14.05
C VAL A 239 -1.30 20.48 -13.42
N VAL A 240 -0.65 20.92 -12.34
CA VAL A 240 0.26 20.09 -11.54
C VAL A 240 -0.41 19.74 -10.21
N ARG A 241 -0.36 18.46 -9.83
CA ARG A 241 -0.80 17.99 -8.52
C ARG A 241 0.28 17.15 -7.87
N ASP A 242 0.56 17.45 -6.61
CA ASP A 242 1.52 16.72 -5.80
C ASP A 242 0.78 15.91 -4.73
N HIS A 243 1.13 14.63 -4.62
CA HIS A 243 0.66 13.74 -3.59
C HIS A 243 1.85 13.19 -2.83
N VAL A 244 1.91 13.45 -1.53
CA VAL A 244 3.00 12.96 -0.67
C VAL A 244 2.38 12.14 0.44
N ARG A 245 2.87 10.91 0.61
CA ARG A 245 2.48 10.01 1.68
C ARG A 245 3.71 9.70 2.52
N GLU A 246 3.67 10.12 3.78
CA GLU A 246 4.60 9.67 4.81
C GLU A 246 4.04 8.43 5.49
N MET A 247 4.90 7.45 5.69
CA MET A 247 4.56 6.14 6.24
C MET A 247 5.67 5.68 7.17
N THR A 248 5.35 4.76 8.07
CA THR A 248 6.34 4.01 8.83
C THR A 248 6.35 2.60 8.30
N TRP A 249 7.51 2.10 7.90
CA TRP A 249 7.71 0.74 7.44
C TRP A 249 8.44 -0.07 8.51
N TYR A 250 8.03 -1.32 8.69
CA TYR A 250 8.77 -2.33 9.45
C TYR A 250 9.35 -3.33 8.47
N VAL A 251 10.67 -3.36 8.32
CA VAL A 251 11.38 -4.21 7.36
C VAL A 251 12.24 -5.22 8.13
N PRO A 252 11.70 -6.43 8.39
CA PRO A 252 12.46 -7.52 9.01
C PRO A 252 13.64 -7.94 8.14
N ASP A 253 14.72 -8.43 8.77
CA ASP A 253 15.73 -9.20 8.04
C ASP A 253 15.21 -10.61 7.70
N LEU A 254 16.00 -11.38 6.94
CA LEU A 254 15.56 -12.72 6.53
C LEU A 254 15.34 -13.66 7.73
N ALA A 255 16.20 -13.62 8.75
CA ALA A 255 16.09 -14.51 9.89
C ALA A 255 14.82 -14.22 10.71
N GLU A 256 14.46 -12.94 10.83
CA GLU A 256 13.23 -12.51 11.46
C GLU A 256 12.00 -12.92 10.63
N TRP A 257 12.00 -12.73 9.30
CA TRP A 257 10.93 -13.20 8.43
C TRP A 257 10.68 -14.71 8.58
N GLU A 258 11.75 -15.51 8.61
CA GLU A 258 11.64 -16.96 8.82
C GLU A 258 11.07 -17.31 10.20
N ALA A 259 11.44 -16.55 11.25
CA ALA A 259 10.89 -16.74 12.59
C ALA A 259 9.40 -16.39 12.66
N LEU A 260 8.99 -15.28 12.04
CA LEU A 260 7.58 -14.86 11.94
C LEU A 260 6.75 -15.90 11.18
N ALA A 261 7.25 -16.41 10.04
CA ALA A 261 6.59 -17.46 9.28
C ALA A 261 6.41 -18.75 10.08
N ARG A 262 7.46 -19.23 10.74
CA ARG A 262 7.39 -20.43 11.60
C ARG A 262 6.39 -20.25 12.74
N THR A 263 6.38 -19.09 13.39
CA THR A 263 5.47 -18.77 14.50
C THR A 263 4.01 -18.76 14.04
N ALA A 264 3.76 -18.26 12.83
CA ALA A 264 2.44 -18.30 12.21
C ALA A 264 2.03 -19.70 11.70
N GLY A 265 2.89 -20.72 11.80
CA GLY A 265 2.60 -22.07 11.29
C GLY A 265 2.71 -22.19 9.77
N LEU A 266 3.51 -21.35 9.13
CA LEU A 266 3.83 -21.42 7.70
C LEU A 266 5.24 -22.00 7.50
N GLU A 267 5.42 -22.74 6.41
CA GLU A 267 6.72 -23.24 5.96
C GLU A 267 7.34 -22.25 4.98
N VAL A 268 8.62 -21.92 5.12
CA VAL A 268 9.36 -21.12 4.14
C VAL A 268 9.79 -22.05 3.00
N ALA A 269 9.05 -22.05 1.89
CA ALA A 269 9.31 -22.91 0.75
C ALA A 269 10.44 -22.37 -0.15
N ALA A 270 10.57 -21.04 -0.25
CA ALA A 270 11.67 -20.39 -0.96
C ALA A 270 11.90 -18.94 -0.50
N THR A 271 13.15 -18.48 -0.69
CA THR A 271 13.57 -17.08 -0.55
C THR A 271 14.25 -16.66 -1.86
N LEU A 272 13.61 -15.74 -2.59
CA LEU A 272 14.04 -15.34 -3.93
C LEU A 272 14.55 -13.90 -3.92
N GLY A 273 15.47 -13.60 -4.82
CA GLY A 273 16.14 -12.30 -4.95
C GLY A 273 15.51 -11.36 -5.98
N ASP A 274 14.51 -11.86 -6.70
CA ASP A 274 13.84 -11.22 -7.84
C ASP A 274 12.44 -11.83 -8.01
N LEU A 275 11.63 -11.27 -8.90
CA LEU A 275 10.38 -11.85 -9.40
C LEU A 275 10.67 -12.95 -10.45
N ASP A 276 11.61 -13.83 -10.11
CA ASP A 276 12.04 -15.00 -10.89
C ASP A 276 12.28 -16.18 -9.93
N VAL A 277 11.62 -17.31 -10.18
CA VAL A 277 11.72 -18.53 -9.35
C VAL A 277 13.12 -19.18 -9.39
N GLY A 278 13.97 -18.80 -10.32
CA GLY A 278 15.35 -19.26 -10.48
C GLY A 278 16.38 -18.40 -9.76
N THR A 279 16.02 -17.20 -9.31
CA THR A 279 16.96 -16.26 -8.69
C THR A 279 16.90 -16.35 -7.16
N PRO A 280 17.88 -17.00 -6.49
CA PRO A 280 17.87 -17.09 -5.03
C PRO A 280 18.13 -15.72 -4.38
N PHE A 281 17.65 -15.52 -3.15
CA PHE A 281 17.89 -14.29 -2.37
C PHE A 281 19.39 -13.96 -2.19
N THR A 282 20.23 -14.98 -2.13
CA THR A 282 21.69 -14.83 -1.99
C THR A 282 22.39 -14.41 -3.28
N HIS A 283 21.68 -14.31 -4.40
CA HIS A 283 22.27 -13.92 -5.66
C HIS A 283 22.86 -12.49 -5.58
N PRO A 284 24.03 -12.21 -6.17
CA PRO A 284 24.63 -10.87 -6.12
C PRO A 284 23.74 -9.77 -6.70
N SER A 285 22.91 -10.09 -7.70
CA SER A 285 21.96 -9.15 -8.31
C SER A 285 20.60 -9.10 -7.62
N ALA A 286 20.42 -9.77 -6.48
CA ALA A 286 19.17 -9.74 -5.75
C ALA A 286 18.84 -8.31 -5.31
N TRP A 287 17.73 -7.78 -5.82
CA TRP A 287 17.25 -6.41 -5.57
C TRP A 287 15.95 -6.39 -4.77
N ARG A 288 15.35 -7.57 -4.53
CA ARG A 288 14.18 -7.77 -3.67
C ARG A 288 14.39 -8.95 -2.73
N LEU A 289 13.58 -9.00 -1.68
CA LEU A 289 13.34 -10.23 -0.94
C LEU A 289 11.94 -10.71 -1.31
N VAL A 290 11.82 -11.89 -1.92
CA VAL A 290 10.51 -12.52 -2.12
C VAL A 290 10.42 -13.78 -1.27
N LEU A 291 9.43 -13.83 -0.39
CA LEU A 291 9.15 -14.99 0.45
C LEU A 291 8.05 -15.81 -0.21
N VAL A 292 8.30 -17.10 -0.43
CA VAL A 292 7.26 -18.05 -0.77
C VAL A 292 6.99 -18.92 0.46
N LEU A 293 5.86 -18.67 1.10
CA LEU A 293 5.42 -19.36 2.31
C LEU A 293 4.33 -20.36 1.95
N ARG A 294 4.37 -21.56 2.53
CA ARG A 294 3.41 -22.63 2.26
C ARG A 294 2.64 -23.00 3.52
N VAL A 295 1.34 -23.23 3.37
CA VAL A 295 0.53 -23.86 4.42
C VAL A 295 0.86 -25.36 4.45
N PRO A 296 1.27 -25.93 5.60
CA PRO A 296 1.51 -27.37 5.70
C PRO A 296 0.29 -28.20 5.26
N ARG A 297 0.53 -29.37 4.69
CA ARG A 297 -0.53 -30.31 4.25
C ARG A 297 -1.14 -31.07 5.41
#